data_AF-X0YE26-F1
#
_entry.id   AF-X0YE26-F1
#
_cell.length_a   1.000
_cell.length_b   1.000
_cell.length_c   1.000
_cell.angle_alpha   90.00
_cell.angle_beta   90.00
_cell.angle_gamma   90.00
#
_symmetry.space_group_name_H-M   'P 1'
#
loop_
_entity.id
_entity.type
_entity.pdbx_description
1 polymer ?
#
loop_
_entity_poly.entity_id
_entity_poly.type
_entity_poly.pdbx_seq_one_letter_code
_entity_poly.pdbx_strand_id
1 'polypeptide(L)'
;AGAKLIEVKGPLKISANVFSTGELGTWIKEESLIIKTNLGLIIITGCAHPGVVNIVKKAKAIVSSTAKVYMVIGGFHLCGMNGSQIRGIVNDLKKEGVKKVAPCHCSGNLARRIFKKEYGNDYILAGAGKKFELIDAFSATTINKN
;
A
#
# COMPACT_ATOMS: atom_id res chain seq x y z
N ALA A 1 -30.66 13.07 0.51
CA ALA A 1 -29.27 12.64 0.78
C ALA A 1 -29.26 11.12 0.78
N GLY A 2 -28.49 10.47 -0.11
CA GLY A 2 -28.61 9.03 -0.34
C GLY A 2 -27.31 8.46 -0.87
N ALA A 3 -26.37 8.16 0.04
CA ALA A 3 -25.27 7.27 -0.31
C ALA A 3 -25.82 5.84 -0.32
N LYS A 4 -25.60 5.10 -1.42
CA LYS A 4 -25.89 3.67 -1.48
C LYS A 4 -24.73 2.92 -0.82
N LEU A 5 -24.99 2.21 0.27
CA LEU A 5 -24.02 1.32 0.88
C LEU A 5 -23.68 0.17 -0.09
N ILE A 6 -22.40 -0.07 -0.28
CA ILE A 6 -21.88 -1.23 -0.99
C ILE A 6 -20.92 -1.94 -0.04
N GLU A 7 -21.29 -3.14 0.41
CA GLU A 7 -20.40 -3.98 1.20
C GLU A 7 -19.33 -4.62 0.30
N VAL A 8 -18.06 -4.54 0.71
CA VAL A 8 -16.92 -5.01 -0.07
C VAL A 8 -16.27 -6.21 0.60
N LYS A 9 -16.81 -7.41 0.37
CA LYS A 9 -16.25 -8.64 0.94
C LYS A 9 -15.05 -9.19 0.17
N GLY A 10 -15.03 -8.99 -1.14
CA GLY A 10 -13.97 -9.45 -2.04
C GLY A 10 -13.37 -8.31 -2.85
N PRO A 11 -12.37 -8.59 -3.69
CA PRO A 11 -11.76 -7.59 -4.56
C PRO A 11 -12.81 -6.86 -5.38
N LEU A 12 -12.75 -5.52 -5.39
CA LEU A 12 -13.71 -4.68 -6.09
C LEU A 12 -13.00 -3.57 -6.84
N LYS A 13 -13.35 -3.38 -8.11
CA LYS A 13 -12.96 -2.19 -8.87
C LYS A 13 -13.90 -1.04 -8.50
N ILE A 14 -13.37 -0.01 -7.85
CA ILE A 14 -14.12 1.19 -7.43
C ILE A 14 -14.24 2.16 -8.60
N SER A 15 -13.16 2.36 -9.35
CA SER A 15 -13.13 3.20 -10.56
C SER A 15 -12.07 2.69 -11.55
N ALA A 16 -11.86 3.38 -12.67
CA ALA A 16 -10.96 2.94 -13.75
C ALA A 16 -9.58 2.45 -13.26
N ASN A 17 -8.97 3.18 -12.32
CA ASN A 17 -7.64 2.93 -11.79
C ASN A 17 -7.61 2.65 -10.28
N VAL A 18 -8.78 2.49 -9.63
CA VAL A 18 -8.87 2.36 -8.18
C VAL A 18 -9.60 1.07 -7.82
N PHE A 19 -9.01 0.28 -6.93
CA PHE A 19 -9.51 -1.02 -6.51
C PHE A 19 -9.43 -1.14 -4.99
N SER A 20 -10.35 -1.88 -4.38
CA SER A 20 -10.19 -2.41 -3.02
C SER A 20 -9.66 -3.84 -3.10
N THR A 21 -8.84 -4.23 -2.13
CA THR A 21 -8.47 -5.64 -1.93
C THR A 21 -9.66 -6.52 -1.55
N GLY A 22 -10.75 -5.90 -1.09
CA GLY A 22 -11.73 -6.55 -0.22
C GLY A 22 -11.13 -6.91 1.13
N GLU A 23 -11.93 -7.56 1.97
CA GLU A 23 -11.51 -8.02 3.27
C GLU A 23 -10.33 -9.01 3.15
N LEU A 24 -9.26 -8.75 3.89
CA LEU A 24 -8.13 -9.64 4.09
C LEU A 24 -7.94 -9.91 5.58
N GLY A 25 -7.56 -11.15 5.91
CA GLY A 25 -7.31 -11.58 7.29
C GLY A 25 -8.39 -12.54 7.80
N THR A 26 -8.09 -13.18 8.93
CA THR A 26 -8.98 -14.15 9.60
C THR A 26 -9.56 -13.60 10.88
N TRP A 27 -8.75 -12.88 11.67
CA TRP A 27 -9.16 -12.32 12.95
C TRP A 27 -9.57 -10.84 12.81
N ILE A 28 -8.61 -9.95 12.60
CA ILE A 28 -8.88 -8.56 12.21
C ILE A 28 -8.84 -8.49 10.69
N LYS A 29 -10.02 -8.30 10.11
CA LYS A 29 -10.18 -8.13 8.68
C LYS A 29 -9.95 -6.69 8.29
N GLU A 30 -9.17 -6.47 7.25
CA GLU A 30 -8.88 -5.15 6.72
C GLU A 30 -8.99 -5.11 5.20
N GLU A 31 -9.40 -3.95 4.70
CA GLU A 31 -9.30 -3.60 3.29
C GLU A 31 -8.08 -2.71 3.06
N SER A 32 -7.58 -2.72 1.83
CA SER A 32 -6.54 -1.80 1.38
C SER A 32 -6.90 -1.27 0.00
N LEU A 33 -6.57 0.01 -0.22
CA LEU A 33 -6.82 0.69 -1.48
C LEU A 33 -5.64 0.48 -2.42
N ILE A 34 -5.93 0.16 -3.67
CA ILE A 34 -4.95 0.01 -4.74
C ILE A 34 -5.23 1.08 -5.78
N ILE A 35 -4.23 1.89 -6.08
CA ILE A 35 -4.27 2.88 -7.16
C ILE A 35 -3.28 2.44 -8.23
N LYS A 36 -3.78 2.12 -9.41
CA LYS A 36 -2.97 1.76 -10.58
C LYS A 36 -2.49 3.05 -11.26
N THR A 37 -1.18 3.23 -11.33
CA THR A 37 -0.54 4.39 -11.97
C THR A 37 0.45 3.94 -13.05
N ASN A 38 0.91 4.86 -13.89
CA ASN A 38 1.99 4.61 -14.85
C ASN A 38 3.32 4.28 -14.16
N LEU A 39 3.50 4.68 -12.90
CA LEU A 39 4.68 4.39 -12.10
C LEU A 39 4.66 2.98 -11.50
N GLY A 40 3.49 2.35 -11.44
CA GLY A 40 3.21 1.10 -10.74
C GLY A 40 2.02 1.21 -9.77
N LEU A 41 1.81 0.18 -8.95
CA LEU A 41 0.76 0.18 -7.94
C LEU A 41 1.16 1.07 -6.76
N ILE A 42 0.19 1.86 -6.29
CA ILE A 42 0.25 2.52 -5.00
C ILE A 42 -0.76 1.83 -4.10
N ILE A 43 -0.29 1.34 -2.96
CA ILE A 43 -1.08 0.56 -2.03
C ILE A 43 -1.18 1.34 -0.73
N ILE A 44 -2.40 1.66 -0.33
CA ILE A 44 -2.70 2.37 0.90
C ILE A 44 -3.38 1.39 1.85
N THR A 45 -2.81 1.22 3.04
CA THR A 45 -3.32 0.31 4.06
C THR A 45 -3.60 1.05 5.36
N GLY A 46 -4.55 0.55 6.16
CA GLY A 46 -4.86 1.06 7.48
C GLY A 46 -3.76 0.72 8.48
N CYS A 47 -3.83 -0.46 9.09
CA CYS A 47 -2.81 -0.95 10.03
C CYS A 47 -2.13 -2.24 9.57
N ALA A 48 -2.69 -2.98 8.61
CA ALA A 48 -2.09 -4.17 8.01
C ALA A 48 -1.88 -5.36 8.97
N HIS A 49 -2.86 -5.64 9.84
CA HIS A 49 -2.95 -6.87 10.63
C HIS A 49 -2.82 -8.15 9.79
N PRO A 50 -3.34 -8.24 8.54
CA PRO A 50 -3.11 -9.40 7.68
C PRO A 50 -1.65 -9.55 7.20
N GLY A 51 -0.78 -8.57 7.50
CA GLY A 51 0.60 -8.49 7.07
C GLY A 51 0.78 -7.69 5.79
N VAL A 52 1.63 -6.67 5.83
CA VAL A 52 1.89 -5.76 4.70
C VAL A 52 2.37 -6.49 3.43
N VAL A 53 3.18 -7.56 3.57
CA VAL A 53 3.63 -8.38 2.44
C VAL A 53 2.45 -9.12 1.78
N ASN A 54 1.51 -9.63 2.57
CA ASN A 54 0.33 -10.33 2.06
C ASN A 54 -0.61 -9.38 1.33
N ILE A 55 -0.77 -8.15 1.84
CA ILE A 55 -1.52 -7.09 1.16
C ILE A 55 -0.89 -6.77 -0.19
N VAL A 56 0.44 -6.64 -0.26
CA VAL A 56 1.16 -6.42 -1.53
C VAL A 56 0.93 -7.55 -2.53
N LYS A 57 1.06 -8.81 -2.08
CA LYS A 57 0.81 -9.99 -2.92
C LYS A 57 -0.62 -10.02 -3.43
N LYS A 58 -1.61 -9.73 -2.57
CA LYS A 58 -3.02 -9.66 -2.96
C LYS A 58 -3.25 -8.56 -3.99
N ALA A 59 -2.69 -7.37 -3.78
CA ALA A 59 -2.84 -6.25 -4.70
C ALA A 59 -2.29 -6.57 -6.10
N LYS A 60 -1.12 -7.22 -6.16
CA LYS A 60 -0.57 -7.75 -7.42
C LYS A 60 -1.53 -8.78 -8.03
N ALA A 61 -2.00 -9.76 -7.27
CA ALA A 61 -2.92 -10.77 -7.79
C ALA A 61 -4.23 -10.17 -8.35
N ILE A 62 -4.73 -9.07 -7.78
CA ILE A 62 -5.94 -8.38 -8.26
C ILE A 62 -5.70 -7.62 -9.57
N VAL A 63 -4.56 -6.94 -9.71
CA VAL A 63 -4.30 -6.06 -10.87
C VAL A 63 -3.53 -6.78 -11.98
N SER A 64 -2.43 -7.43 -11.63
CA SER A 64 -1.59 -8.28 -12.48
C SER A 64 -0.46 -8.87 -11.63
N SER A 65 -0.20 -10.18 -11.75
CA SER A 65 0.85 -10.87 -10.98
C SER A 65 2.26 -10.27 -11.21
N THR A 66 2.48 -9.65 -12.37
CA THR A 66 3.74 -8.99 -12.75
C THR A 66 3.73 -7.48 -12.51
N ALA A 67 2.68 -6.93 -11.89
CA ALA A 67 2.58 -5.50 -11.61
C ALA A 67 3.73 -5.05 -10.70
N LYS A 68 4.39 -3.95 -11.10
CA LYS A 68 5.37 -3.24 -10.27
C LYS A 68 4.64 -2.51 -9.15
N VAL A 69 5.23 -2.49 -7.95
CA VAL A 69 4.67 -1.75 -6.81
C VAL A 69 5.52 -0.52 -6.57
N TYR A 70 4.98 0.65 -6.89
CA TYR A 70 5.68 1.92 -6.74
C TYR A 70 5.79 2.32 -5.28
N MET A 71 4.69 2.22 -4.52
CA MET A 71 4.66 2.70 -3.13
C MET A 71 3.68 1.91 -2.27
N VAL A 72 4.06 1.65 -1.02
CA VAL A 72 3.16 1.16 0.04
C VAL A 72 3.17 2.15 1.21
N ILE A 73 2.00 2.63 1.60
CA ILE A 73 1.81 3.65 2.65
C ILE A 73 0.74 3.21 3.65
N GLY A 74 0.97 3.47 4.92
CA GLY A 74 0.03 3.14 5.99
C GLY A 74 0.71 2.64 7.26
N GLY A 75 -0.10 2.17 8.21
CA GLY A 75 0.38 1.38 9.34
C GLY A 75 0.71 -0.04 8.89
N PHE A 76 1.84 -0.58 9.36
CA PHE A 76 2.29 -1.94 9.00
C PHE A 76 2.15 -2.96 10.15
N HIS A 77 1.57 -2.54 11.29
CA HIS A 77 1.39 -3.35 12.51
C HIS A 77 2.66 -4.08 12.98
N LEU A 78 3.78 -3.36 13.02
CA LEU A 78 5.09 -3.92 13.40
C LEU A 78 5.52 -3.53 14.82
N CYS A 79 4.68 -2.81 15.57
CA CYS A 79 4.92 -2.51 16.97
C CYS A 79 4.94 -3.81 17.79
N GLY A 80 6.05 -4.09 18.47
CA GLY A 80 6.25 -5.32 19.24
C GLY A 80 7.10 -6.38 18.54
N MET A 81 7.38 -6.23 17.25
CA MET A 81 8.34 -7.11 16.56
C MET A 81 9.78 -6.71 16.86
N ASN A 82 10.67 -7.71 16.95
CA ASN A 82 12.10 -7.48 17.09
C ASN A 82 12.73 -7.07 15.74
N GLY A 83 13.97 -6.56 15.81
CA GLY A 83 14.65 -6.04 14.62
C GLY A 83 14.93 -7.08 13.53
N SER A 84 15.06 -8.37 13.88
CA SER A 84 15.27 -9.44 12.90
C SER A 84 13.99 -9.70 12.10
N GLN A 85 12.85 -9.82 12.79
CA GLN A 85 11.53 -9.98 12.16
C GLN A 85 11.23 -8.82 11.20
N ILE A 86 11.47 -7.59 11.63
CA ILE A 86 11.27 -6.39 10.80
C ILE A 86 12.16 -6.42 9.55
N ARG A 87 13.44 -6.81 9.68
CA ARG A 87 14.34 -6.94 8.53
C ARG A 87 13.88 -8.04 7.56
N GLY A 88 13.33 -9.13 8.06
CA GLY A 88 12.68 -10.15 7.22
C GLY A 88 11.57 -9.55 6.35
N ILE A 89 10.66 -8.79 6.98
CA ILE A 89 9.56 -8.11 6.28
C ILE A 89 10.06 -7.10 5.25
N VAL A 90 11.09 -6.32 5.59
CA VAL A 90 11.74 -5.40 4.64
C VAL A 90 12.27 -6.17 3.42
N ASN A 91 12.97 -7.28 3.64
CA ASN A 91 13.52 -8.10 2.55
C ASN A 91 12.41 -8.69 1.69
N ASP A 92 11.30 -9.13 2.28
CA ASP A 92 10.19 -9.68 1.52
C ASP A 92 9.45 -8.61 0.71
N LEU A 93 9.29 -7.39 1.24
CA LEU A 93 8.78 -6.26 0.44
C LEU A 93 9.69 -5.91 -0.73
N LYS A 94 11.02 -5.93 -0.52
CA LYS A 94 12.00 -5.74 -1.60
C LYS A 94 11.90 -6.84 -2.65
N LYS A 95 11.77 -8.11 -2.25
CA LYS A 95 11.56 -9.25 -3.17
C LYS A 95 10.27 -9.12 -3.97
N GLU A 96 9.20 -8.59 -3.38
CA GLU A 96 7.95 -8.30 -4.08
C GLU A 96 8.05 -7.12 -5.07
N GLY A 97 9.21 -6.43 -5.11
CA GLY A 97 9.48 -5.31 -6.01
C GLY A 97 8.89 -3.98 -5.52
N VAL A 98 8.65 -3.83 -4.22
CA VAL A 98 8.16 -2.57 -3.64
C VAL A 98 9.28 -1.54 -3.69
N LYS A 99 9.09 -0.50 -4.51
CA LYS A 99 10.08 0.57 -4.67
C LYS A 99 10.13 1.48 -3.46
N LYS A 100 9.02 2.11 -3.07
CA LYS A 100 8.95 3.09 -1.97
C LYS A 100 8.08 2.62 -0.81
N VAL A 101 8.43 3.04 0.40
CA VAL A 101 7.64 2.75 1.60
C VAL A 101 7.44 3.98 2.48
N ALA A 102 6.26 4.07 3.09
CA ALA A 102 5.89 5.13 4.01
C ALA A 102 5.19 4.58 5.26
N PRO A 103 5.89 3.77 6.09
CA PRO A 103 5.31 3.21 7.31
C PRO A 103 4.99 4.31 8.34
N CYS A 104 3.75 4.36 8.81
CA CYS A 104 3.26 5.33 9.79
C CYS A 104 2.49 4.67 10.95
N HIS A 105 1.95 5.48 11.87
CA HIS A 105 1.03 5.05 12.95
C HIS A 105 1.52 3.81 13.74
N CYS A 106 0.82 2.68 13.61
CA CYS A 106 1.06 1.42 14.33
C CYS A 106 2.34 0.66 13.92
N SER A 107 3.11 1.15 12.94
CA SER A 107 4.40 0.53 12.58
C SER A 107 5.44 0.59 13.70
N GLY A 108 5.40 1.62 14.54
CA GLY A 108 6.35 1.79 15.65
C GLY A 108 7.73 2.36 15.26
N ASN A 109 8.42 2.92 16.25
CA ASN A 109 9.69 3.65 16.04
C ASN A 109 10.83 2.76 15.52
N LEU A 110 10.94 1.53 16.04
CA LEU A 110 11.98 0.59 15.62
C LEU A 110 11.81 0.24 14.14
N ALA A 111 10.59 -0.09 13.71
CA ALA A 111 10.32 -0.38 12.31
C ALA A 111 10.64 0.82 11.43
N ARG A 112 10.16 2.02 11.76
CA ARG A 112 10.46 3.24 10.98
C ARG A 112 11.97 3.46 10.81
N ARG A 113 12.77 3.22 11.85
CA ARG A 113 14.23 3.33 11.80
C ARG A 113 14.87 2.29 10.87
N ILE A 114 14.45 1.03 10.99
CA ILE A 114 14.97 -0.05 10.14
C ILE A 114 14.58 0.20 8.67
N PHE A 115 13.30 0.48 8.40
CA PHE A 115 12.86 0.82 7.04
C PHE A 115 13.61 2.01 6.46
N LYS A 116 13.83 3.08 7.25
CA LYS A 116 14.63 4.24 6.81
C LYS A 116 16.05 3.84 6.44
N LYS A 117 16.71 3.01 7.26
CA LYS A 117 18.06 2.52 6.97
C LYS A 117 18.10 1.66 5.70
N GLU A 118 17.15 0.74 5.56
CA GLU A 118 17.18 -0.28 4.51
C GLU A 118 16.68 0.23 3.15
N TYR A 119 15.73 1.16 3.12
CA TYR A 119 15.20 1.75 1.88
C TYR A 119 15.91 3.05 1.47
N GLY A 120 16.65 3.70 2.37
CA GLY A 120 17.40 4.92 2.05
C GLY A 120 16.52 6.00 1.40
N ASN A 121 16.86 6.37 0.16
CA ASN A 121 16.13 7.39 -0.62
C ASN A 121 14.70 6.98 -1.00
N ASP A 122 14.37 5.70 -0.92
CA ASP A 122 13.02 5.19 -1.18
C ASP A 122 12.15 5.09 0.09
N TYR A 123 12.70 5.43 1.25
CA TYR A 123 11.92 5.65 2.46
C TYR A 123 11.30 7.05 2.47
N ILE A 124 10.00 7.14 2.71
CA ILE A 124 9.30 8.41 2.88
C ILE A 124 8.84 8.53 4.34
N LEU A 125 9.24 9.63 4.99
CA LEU A 125 8.69 9.99 6.29
C LEU A 125 7.23 10.46 6.13
N ALA A 126 6.31 9.68 6.66
CA ALA A 126 4.88 10.00 6.71
C ALA A 126 4.48 10.60 8.07
N GLY A 127 3.52 11.52 8.04
CA GLY A 127 2.99 12.20 9.21
C GLY A 127 1.80 13.08 8.84
N ALA A 128 1.11 13.63 9.83
CA ALA A 128 0.02 14.57 9.60
C ALA A 128 0.49 15.76 8.75
N GLY A 129 -0.34 16.20 7.80
CA GLY A 129 -0.03 17.29 6.87
C GLY A 129 0.94 16.93 5.74
N LYS A 130 1.48 15.70 5.70
CA LYS A 130 2.35 15.27 4.59
C LYS A 130 1.55 15.14 3.29
N LYS A 131 2.03 15.81 2.25
CA LYS A 131 1.56 15.66 0.87
C LYS A 131 2.48 14.72 0.10
N PHE A 132 1.87 13.87 -0.73
CA PHE A 132 2.55 12.97 -1.66
C PHE A 132 2.19 13.42 -3.07
N GLU A 133 3.17 13.95 -3.78
CA GLU A 133 3.01 14.40 -5.17
C GLU A 133 3.67 13.37 -6.10
N LEU A 134 2.95 12.99 -7.14
CA LEU A 134 3.34 11.95 -8.07
C LEU A 134 3.29 12.54 -9.47
N ILE A 135 4.47 12.76 -10.03
CA ILE A 135 4.62 13.28 -11.39
C ILE A 135 4.37 12.13 -12.38
N ASP A 136 3.62 12.40 -13.44
CA ASP A 136 3.26 11.44 -14.50
C ASP A 136 2.52 10.18 -14.02
N ALA A 137 1.80 10.28 -12.89
CA ALA A 137 1.09 9.14 -12.29
C ALA A 137 0.00 8.57 -13.21
N PHE A 138 -0.63 9.42 -14.03
CA PHE A 138 -1.65 9.02 -14.98
C PHE A 138 -1.34 9.65 -16.33
N SER A 139 -1.62 8.94 -17.41
CA SER A 139 -1.56 9.53 -18.74
C SER A 139 -2.57 10.68 -18.80
N ALA A 140 -2.21 11.77 -19.49
CA ALA A 140 -3.19 12.77 -19.86
C ALA A 140 -4.33 12.05 -20.58
N THR A 141 -5.50 12.01 -19.96
CA THR A 141 -6.70 11.56 -20.66
C THR A 141 -6.90 12.61 -21.73
N THR A 142 -6.92 12.24 -23.01
CA THR A 142 -7.46 13.11 -24.04
C THR A 142 -8.90 13.38 -23.61
N ILE A 143 -9.13 14.53 -23.00
CA ILE A 143 -10.47 15.04 -22.79
C ILE A 143 -10.92 15.41 -24.19
N ASN A 144 -11.52 14.46 -24.90
CA ASN A 144 -12.37 14.79 -26.03
C ASN A 144 -13.52 15.59 -25.44
N LYS A 145 -13.36 16.92 -25.46
CA LYS A 145 -14.48 17.85 -25.37
C LYS A 145 -15.30 17.61 -26.64
N ASN A 146 -16.39 16.86 -26.52
CA ASN A 146 -17.52 17.01 -27.42
C ASN A 146 -18.39 18.14 -26.87
#